data_AF-A0A447TBH3-F1
#
_entry.id   AF-A0A447TBH3-F1
#
_cell.length_a   1.000
_cell.length_b   1.000
_cell.length_c   1.000
_cell.angle_alpha   90.00
_cell.angle_beta   90.00
_cell.angle_gamma   90.00
#
_symmetry.space_group_name_H-M   'P 1'
#
loop_
_entity.id
_entity.type
_entity.pdbx_description
1 polymer ?
#
loop_
_entity_poly.entity_id
_entity_poly.type
_entity_poly.pdbx_seq_one_letter_code
_entity_poly.pdbx_strand_id
1 'polypeptide(L)'
;MGGFIKYDRLRRLLILASGERYRLLDEDSAPVSIRQLKLDVVRVHRTVADGVRRYRIVLKNGEIHHLSAPWGPDVYVPEKIESPLGHALYLSWDSPGAGRLRLKEVRDEEKRTLFRIDYPNADGERVAITQWPDSDDEKVALELYFQNGYLHRIVNKSLSGNGDVEWTLGYETDSKVADAVADCC
;
A
#
# COMPACT_ATOMS: atom_id res chain seq x y z
N MET A 1 2.75 5.98 12.03
CA MET A 1 2.24 5.71 10.66
C MET A 1 2.71 4.33 10.27
N GLY A 2 1.81 3.34 10.30
CA GLY A 2 2.10 1.99 9.82
C GLY A 2 1.74 1.87 8.34
N GLY A 3 2.58 1.23 7.54
CA GLY A 3 2.34 0.98 6.13
C GLY A 3 3.04 -0.30 5.68
N PHE A 4 3.00 -0.62 4.39
CA PHE A 4 3.76 -1.75 3.86
C PHE A 4 5.26 -1.43 3.76
N ILE A 5 6.11 -2.46 3.86
CA ILE A 5 7.54 -2.29 3.59
C ILE A 5 7.72 -1.87 2.14
N LYS A 6 8.47 -0.80 1.91
CA LYS A 6 8.77 -0.28 0.57
C LYS A 6 10.25 -0.07 0.41
N TYR A 7 10.77 -0.39 -0.77
CA TYR A 7 12.13 -0.03 -1.15
C TYR A 7 12.13 0.87 -2.38
N ASP A 8 12.61 2.10 -2.19
CA ASP A 8 12.89 3.07 -3.26
C ASP A 8 14.36 2.90 -3.67
N ARG A 9 14.58 2.23 -4.80
CA ARG A 9 15.91 1.89 -5.30
C ARG A 9 16.68 3.12 -5.77
N LEU A 10 16.01 4.07 -6.41
CA LEU A 10 16.62 5.31 -6.89
C LEU A 10 17.27 6.08 -5.74
N ARG A 11 16.59 6.13 -4.58
CA ARG A 11 17.10 6.76 -3.35
C ARG A 11 17.86 5.82 -2.43
N ARG A 12 17.94 4.52 -2.79
CA ARG A 12 18.45 3.42 -1.95
C ARG A 12 17.87 3.46 -0.53
N LEU A 13 16.56 3.66 -0.43
CA LEU A 13 15.85 3.88 0.83
C LEU A 13 14.83 2.76 1.07
N LEU A 14 15.09 1.95 2.09
CA LEU A 14 14.14 0.99 2.64
C LEU A 14 13.33 1.65 3.74
N ILE A 15 12.02 1.52 3.69
CA ILE A 15 11.07 2.00 4.69
C ILE A 15 10.33 0.78 5.23
N LEU A 16 10.46 0.52 6.53
CA LEU A 16 9.78 -0.59 7.20
C LEU A 16 8.33 -0.23 7.55
N ALA A 17 7.54 -1.25 7.88
CA ALA A 17 6.15 -1.08 8.32
C ALA A 17 6.04 -0.26 9.61
N SER A 18 7.06 -0.30 10.47
CA SER A 18 7.19 0.55 11.67
C SER A 18 7.40 2.04 11.35
N GLY A 19 7.75 2.37 10.11
CA GLY A 19 8.18 3.70 9.69
C GLY A 19 9.70 3.92 9.81
N GLU A 20 10.46 2.94 10.31
CA GLU A 20 11.93 3.00 10.32
C GLU A 20 12.47 3.09 8.89
N ARG A 21 13.60 3.80 8.73
CA ARG A 21 14.19 4.10 7.43
C ARG A 21 15.66 3.73 7.40
N TYR A 22 16.05 2.98 6.39
CA TYR A 22 17.40 2.46 6.23
C TYR A 22 17.94 2.78 4.83
N ARG A 23 19.16 3.30 4.75
CA ARG A 23 19.87 3.43 3.48
C ARG A 23 20.60 2.15 3.14
N LEU A 24 20.33 1.63 1.94
CA LEU A 24 20.94 0.40 1.44
C LEU A 24 22.18 0.70 0.60
N LEU A 25 23.17 -0.18 0.69
CA LEU A 25 24.19 -0.41 -0.32
C LEU A 25 23.69 -1.56 -1.19
N ASP A 26 23.11 -1.21 -2.33
CA ASP A 26 22.49 -2.13 -3.27
C ASP A 26 23.17 -1.96 -4.63
N GLU A 27 24.36 -2.55 -4.74
CA GLU A 27 25.18 -2.56 -5.95
C GLU A 27 25.10 -3.93 -6.60
N ASP A 28 25.08 -3.99 -7.92
CA ASP A 28 24.78 -5.23 -8.65
C ASP A 28 25.85 -6.32 -8.42
N SER A 29 27.07 -5.91 -8.11
CA SER A 29 28.23 -6.76 -7.87
C SER A 29 28.35 -7.31 -6.44
N ALA A 30 27.54 -6.84 -5.49
CA ALA A 30 27.68 -7.20 -4.07
C ALA A 30 26.33 -7.51 -3.39
N PRO A 31 26.31 -8.32 -2.33
CA PRO A 31 25.13 -8.51 -1.49
C PRO A 31 24.62 -7.18 -0.95
N VAL A 32 23.30 -7.06 -0.80
CA VAL A 32 22.69 -5.86 -0.24
C VAL A 32 23.06 -5.74 1.23
N SER A 33 23.54 -4.57 1.64
CA SER A 33 23.85 -4.28 3.04
C SER A 33 23.25 -2.96 3.50
N ILE A 34 23.06 -2.81 4.81
CA ILE A 34 22.48 -1.62 5.42
C ILE A 34 23.63 -0.80 6.02
N ARG A 35 23.75 0.48 5.64
CA ARG A 35 24.88 1.33 6.10
C ARG A 35 24.88 1.58 7.61
N GLN A 36 23.70 1.62 8.23
CA GLN A 36 23.50 2.02 9.62
C GLN A 36 22.49 1.09 10.29
N LEU A 37 22.96 -0.06 10.77
CA LEU A 37 22.15 -1.02 11.49
C LEU A 37 22.80 -1.34 12.83
N LYS A 38 22.29 -0.74 13.92
CA LYS A 38 22.81 -0.98 15.28
C LYS A 38 22.34 -2.29 15.89
N LEU A 39 21.20 -2.81 15.41
CA LEU A 39 20.56 -4.03 15.90
C LEU A 39 20.14 -4.85 14.68
N ASP A 40 20.37 -6.17 14.69
CA ASP A 40 19.99 -7.08 13.60
C ASP A 40 18.46 -7.30 13.59
N VAL A 41 17.72 -6.25 13.24
CA VAL A 41 16.26 -6.21 13.23
C VAL A 41 15.67 -6.50 11.86
N VAL A 42 16.48 -6.36 10.81
CA VAL A 42 16.08 -6.52 9.42
C VAL A 42 17.26 -7.00 8.59
N ARG A 43 17.01 -8.00 7.75
CA ARG A 43 17.95 -8.51 6.75
C ARG A 43 17.35 -8.36 5.36
N VAL A 44 18.17 -7.95 4.40
CA VAL A 44 17.74 -7.71 3.02
C VAL A 44 18.49 -8.68 2.11
N HIS A 45 17.73 -9.48 1.38
CA HIS A 45 18.26 -10.36 0.35
C HIS A 45 17.78 -9.89 -1.01
N ARG A 46 18.67 -9.91 -1.99
CA ARG A 46 18.35 -9.61 -3.37
C ARG A 46 18.48 -10.88 -4.20
N THR A 47 17.50 -11.12 -5.05
CA THR A 47 17.52 -12.19 -6.05
C THR A 47 17.28 -11.56 -7.42
N VAL A 48 17.93 -12.12 -8.44
CA VAL A 48 17.66 -11.76 -9.85
C VAL A 48 17.30 -13.05 -10.57
N ALA A 49 16.09 -13.10 -11.11
CA ALA A 49 15.59 -14.23 -11.91
C ALA A 49 15.03 -13.66 -13.21
N ASP A 50 15.42 -14.23 -14.35
CA ASP A 50 15.00 -13.78 -15.69
C ASP A 50 15.27 -12.28 -15.96
N GLY A 51 16.37 -11.75 -15.42
CA GLY A 51 16.71 -10.32 -15.49
C GLY A 51 15.85 -9.42 -14.61
N VAL A 52 14.83 -9.97 -13.94
CA VAL A 52 13.96 -9.25 -13.01
C VAL A 52 14.52 -9.37 -11.60
N ARG A 53 14.75 -8.21 -11.00
CA ARG A 53 15.21 -8.12 -9.62
C ARG A 53 14.03 -8.24 -8.65
N ARG A 54 14.25 -8.94 -7.55
CA ARG A 54 13.33 -9.04 -6.41
C ARG A 54 14.09 -8.90 -5.10
N TYR A 55 13.39 -8.49 -4.06
CA TYR A 55 13.95 -8.41 -2.72
C TYR A 55 13.15 -9.26 -1.74
N ARG A 56 13.85 -9.84 -0.79
CA ARG A 56 13.27 -10.52 0.36
C ARG A 56 13.76 -9.86 1.62
N ILE A 57 12.84 -9.27 2.37
CA ILE A 57 13.11 -8.57 3.63
C ILE A 57 12.70 -9.51 4.77
N VAL A 58 13.63 -9.84 5.65
CA VAL A 58 13.38 -10.70 6.81
C VAL A 58 13.46 -9.85 8.06
N LEU A 59 12.36 -9.75 8.79
CA LEU A 59 12.29 -9.05 10.06
C LEU A 59 12.69 -9.98 11.22
N LYS A 60 13.16 -9.40 12.33
CA LYS A 60 13.55 -10.15 13.54
C LYS A 60 12.45 -11.05 14.13
N ASN A 61 11.18 -10.74 13.88
CA ASN A 61 10.04 -11.53 14.34
C ASN A 61 9.78 -12.76 13.44
N GLY A 62 10.59 -12.97 12.41
CA GLY A 62 10.45 -14.07 11.46
C GLY A 62 9.48 -13.79 10.31
N GLU A 63 8.85 -12.61 10.28
CA GLU A 63 8.03 -12.18 9.15
C GLU A 63 8.91 -11.88 7.94
N ILE A 64 8.46 -12.32 6.76
CA ILE A 64 9.20 -12.21 5.51
C ILE A 64 8.35 -11.46 4.50
N HIS A 65 8.92 -10.41 3.90
CA HIS A 65 8.28 -9.65 2.83
C HIS A 65 9.02 -9.89 1.53
N HIS A 66 8.33 -10.43 0.53
CA HIS A 66 8.83 -10.55 -0.83
C HIS A 66 8.37 -9.32 -1.60
N LEU A 67 9.32 -8.51 -2.05
CA LEU A 67 9.07 -7.27 -2.77
C LEU A 67 9.33 -7.45 -4.27
N SER A 68 8.41 -6.94 -5.07
CA SER A 68 8.56 -6.84 -6.52
C SER A 68 8.28 -5.42 -7.02
N ALA A 69 8.64 -5.20 -8.28
CA ALA A 69 8.60 -3.91 -8.96
C ALA A 69 7.63 -3.97 -10.16
N PRO A 70 6.32 -4.10 -9.92
CA PRO A 70 5.33 -4.42 -10.96
C PRO A 70 5.17 -3.36 -12.07
N TRP A 71 5.63 -2.12 -11.89
CA TRP A 71 5.57 -1.06 -12.93
C TRP A 71 6.91 -0.37 -13.20
N GLY A 72 8.04 -1.02 -12.86
CA GLY A 72 9.36 -0.51 -13.17
C GLY A 72 10.35 -0.62 -12.01
N PRO A 73 11.66 -0.55 -12.29
CA PRO A 73 12.72 -1.00 -11.39
C PRO A 73 13.04 -0.06 -10.22
N ASP A 74 12.22 0.97 -10.00
CA ASP A 74 12.52 2.05 -9.06
C ASP A 74 11.88 1.85 -7.69
N VAL A 75 10.66 1.30 -7.65
CA VAL A 75 9.89 1.15 -6.42
C VAL A 75 9.44 -0.29 -6.26
N TYR A 76 9.89 -0.89 -5.16
CA TYR A 76 9.56 -2.25 -4.78
C TYR A 76 8.55 -2.24 -3.63
N VAL A 77 7.46 -2.97 -3.80
CA VAL A 77 6.36 -3.13 -2.84
C VAL A 77 6.09 -4.61 -2.60
N PRO A 78 5.48 -5.01 -1.47
CA PRO A 78 5.29 -6.42 -1.17
C PRO A 78 4.31 -7.06 -2.14
N GLU A 79 4.71 -8.15 -2.78
CA GLU A 79 3.81 -9.06 -3.50
C GLU A 79 3.34 -10.21 -2.62
N LYS A 80 4.15 -10.56 -1.61
CA LYS A 80 3.85 -11.61 -0.64
C LYS A 80 4.41 -11.26 0.73
N ILE A 81 3.62 -11.51 1.78
CA ILE A 81 4.04 -11.41 3.18
C ILE A 81 3.83 -12.79 3.81
N GLU A 82 4.86 -13.36 4.42
CA GLU A 82 4.81 -14.65 5.11
C GLU A 82 5.00 -14.46 6.60
N SER A 83 4.10 -15.06 7.37
CA SER A 83 4.24 -15.16 8.82
C SER A 83 5.24 -16.27 9.19
N PRO A 84 5.85 -16.22 10.39
CA PRO A 84 6.69 -17.31 10.87
C PRO A 84 5.94 -18.63 11.07
N LEU A 85 4.60 -18.59 11.11
CA LEU A 85 3.73 -19.77 11.27
C LEU A 85 3.35 -20.43 9.92
N GLY A 86 3.80 -19.87 8.80
CA GLY A 86 3.55 -20.41 7.46
C GLY A 86 2.33 -19.85 6.74
N HIS A 87 1.50 -19.02 7.40
CA HIS A 87 0.44 -18.25 6.73
C HIS A 87 1.02 -17.19 5.81
N ALA A 88 0.30 -16.85 4.75
CA ALA A 88 0.78 -15.88 3.77
C ALA A 88 -0.32 -14.96 3.24
N LEU A 89 0.03 -13.69 3.05
CA LEU A 89 -0.77 -12.73 2.31
C LEU A 89 -0.15 -12.50 0.94
N TYR A 90 -0.98 -12.45 -0.09
CA TYR A 90 -0.61 -12.08 -1.46
C TYR A 90 -1.24 -10.75 -1.81
N LEU A 91 -0.43 -9.81 -2.27
CA LEU A 91 -0.86 -8.44 -2.54
C LEU A 91 -0.77 -8.17 -4.04
N SER A 92 -1.85 -7.65 -4.61
CA SER A 92 -1.84 -7.10 -5.95
C SER A 92 -1.96 -5.59 -5.89
N TRP A 93 -1.24 -4.94 -6.79
CA TRP A 93 -1.13 -3.50 -6.86
C TRP A 93 -1.72 -3.04 -8.20
N ASP A 94 -1.89 -1.74 -8.34
CA ASP A 94 -2.23 -1.05 -9.57
C ASP A 94 -1.38 0.23 -9.69
N SER A 95 -1.16 0.68 -10.92
CA SER A 95 -0.43 1.92 -11.21
C SER A 95 -1.23 2.76 -12.20
N PRO A 96 -1.87 3.84 -11.72
CA PRO A 96 -2.58 4.78 -12.60
C PRO A 96 -1.64 5.67 -13.43
N GLY A 97 -0.32 5.39 -13.44
CA GLY A 97 0.72 6.21 -14.05
C GLY A 97 1.45 7.13 -13.06
N ALA A 98 2.46 7.84 -13.57
CA ALA A 98 3.28 8.81 -12.83
C ALA A 98 3.99 8.26 -11.56
N GLY A 99 4.39 6.99 -11.57
CA GLY A 99 5.12 6.36 -10.46
C GLY A 99 4.29 6.16 -9.19
N ARG A 100 2.96 6.27 -9.28
CA ARG A 100 2.04 6.02 -8.16
C ARG A 100 1.70 4.54 -8.12
N LEU A 101 1.77 3.96 -6.93
CA LEU A 101 1.36 2.58 -6.68
C LEU A 101 0.19 2.59 -5.72
N ARG A 102 -0.85 1.83 -6.03
CA ARG A 102 -2.06 1.70 -5.24
C ARG A 102 -2.31 0.23 -4.95
N LEU A 103 -2.62 -0.12 -3.72
CA LEU A 103 -2.99 -1.49 -3.39
C LEU A 103 -4.38 -1.78 -4.00
N LYS A 104 -4.52 -2.89 -4.70
CA LYS A 104 -5.76 -3.30 -5.36
C LYS A 104 -6.42 -4.46 -4.65
N GLU A 105 -5.65 -5.46 -4.23
CA GLU A 105 -6.22 -6.68 -3.64
C GLU A 105 -5.27 -7.30 -2.62
N VAL A 106 -5.82 -7.95 -1.60
CA VAL A 106 -5.12 -8.82 -0.66
C VAL A 106 -5.83 -10.17 -0.61
N ARG A 107 -5.07 -11.24 -0.78
CA ARG A 107 -5.53 -12.63 -0.70
C ARG A 107 -4.77 -13.41 0.36
N ASP A 108 -5.37 -14.46 0.89
CA ASP A 108 -4.70 -15.41 1.79
C ASP A 108 -3.97 -16.53 1.02
N GLU A 109 -3.41 -17.49 1.76
CA GLU A 109 -2.75 -18.68 1.25
C GLU A 109 -3.66 -19.61 0.43
N GLU A 110 -4.96 -19.59 0.68
CA GLU A 110 -5.97 -20.35 -0.04
C GLU A 110 -6.48 -19.61 -1.29
N LYS A 111 -5.92 -18.42 -1.57
CA LYS A 111 -6.29 -17.50 -2.66
C LYS A 111 -7.67 -16.87 -2.50
N ARG A 112 -8.26 -16.91 -1.30
CA ARG A 112 -9.50 -16.19 -0.99
C ARG A 112 -9.21 -14.71 -0.88
N THR A 113 -10.12 -13.87 -1.38
CA THR A 113 -9.91 -12.43 -1.34
C THR A 113 -10.35 -11.89 0.02
N LEU A 114 -9.43 -11.28 0.75
CA LEU A 114 -9.68 -10.70 2.07
C LEU A 114 -10.06 -9.22 1.95
N PHE A 115 -9.50 -8.55 0.94
CA PHE A 115 -9.66 -7.11 0.75
C PHE A 115 -9.48 -6.73 -0.72
N ARG A 116 -10.33 -5.83 -1.22
CA ARG A 116 -10.26 -5.30 -2.58
C ARG A 116 -10.58 -3.81 -2.60
N ILE A 117 -9.84 -3.06 -3.43
CA ILE A 117 -10.15 -1.69 -3.77
C ILE A 117 -10.34 -1.60 -5.28
N ASP A 118 -11.54 -1.18 -5.68
CA ASP A 118 -11.87 -0.85 -7.06
C ASP A 118 -11.74 0.68 -7.21
N TYR A 119 -10.66 1.12 -7.86
CA TYR A 119 -10.43 2.53 -8.16
C TYR A 119 -11.22 2.97 -9.41
N PRO A 120 -11.65 4.24 -9.49
CA PRO A 120 -12.33 4.75 -10.67
C PRO A 120 -11.36 4.82 -11.86
N ASN A 121 -11.93 4.65 -13.06
CA ASN A 121 -11.27 5.06 -14.30
C ASN A 121 -11.20 6.60 -14.38
N ALA A 122 -10.64 7.14 -15.47
CA ALA A 122 -10.28 8.56 -15.63
C ALA A 122 -11.34 9.59 -15.20
N ASP A 123 -12.63 9.22 -15.20
CA ASP A 123 -13.75 10.09 -14.80
C ASP A 123 -13.94 10.22 -13.26
N GLY A 124 -13.24 9.41 -12.45
CA GLY A 124 -12.84 9.78 -11.08
C GLY A 124 -13.89 9.78 -9.96
N GLU A 125 -15.13 9.36 -10.20
CA GLU A 125 -16.22 9.70 -9.28
C GLU A 125 -16.41 8.76 -8.08
N ARG A 126 -15.92 7.51 -8.14
CA ARG A 126 -16.18 6.48 -7.11
C ARG A 126 -15.01 5.54 -6.88
N VAL A 127 -14.61 5.36 -5.62
CA VAL A 127 -13.74 4.26 -5.16
C VAL A 127 -14.60 3.29 -4.37
N ALA A 128 -14.55 1.99 -4.67
CA ALA A 128 -15.20 0.96 -3.84
C ALA A 128 -14.15 0.19 -3.03
N ILE A 129 -14.41 0.02 -1.74
CA ILE A 129 -13.58 -0.75 -0.82
C ILE A 129 -14.43 -1.91 -0.32
N THR A 130 -13.94 -3.13 -0.50
CA THR A 130 -14.63 -4.33 -0.03
C THR A 130 -13.70 -5.17 0.83
N GLN A 131 -14.14 -5.48 2.05
CA GLN A 131 -13.51 -6.46 2.93
C GLN A 131 -14.32 -7.75 2.89
N TRP A 132 -13.62 -8.89 2.90
CA TRP A 132 -14.22 -10.23 2.79
C TRP A 132 -15.24 -10.35 1.65
N PRO A 133 -14.90 -9.95 0.41
CA PRO A 133 -15.83 -9.95 -0.72
C PRO A 133 -16.50 -11.30 -1.00
N ASP A 134 -15.85 -12.40 -0.61
CA ASP A 134 -16.29 -13.77 -0.81
C ASP A 134 -17.13 -14.32 0.38
N SER A 135 -17.34 -13.53 1.43
CA SER A 135 -18.17 -13.87 2.60
C SER A 135 -19.54 -13.20 2.49
N ASP A 136 -20.62 -13.94 2.72
CA ASP A 136 -21.96 -13.35 2.70
C ASP A 136 -22.31 -12.65 4.02
N ASP A 137 -21.79 -13.15 5.15
CA ASP A 137 -22.15 -12.69 6.49
C ASP A 137 -21.19 -11.61 7.04
N GLU A 138 -19.94 -11.61 6.59
CA GLU A 138 -18.88 -10.73 7.14
C GLU A 138 -18.43 -9.63 6.15
N LYS A 139 -19.04 -9.58 4.96
CA LYS A 139 -18.68 -8.63 3.93
C LYS A 139 -18.96 -7.20 4.36
N VAL A 140 -17.92 -6.38 4.28
CA VAL A 140 -18.03 -4.93 4.45
C VAL A 140 -17.79 -4.27 3.10
N ALA A 141 -18.75 -3.51 2.61
CA ALA A 141 -18.69 -2.80 1.35
C ALA A 141 -18.91 -1.29 1.56
N LEU A 142 -17.90 -0.50 1.18
CA LEU A 142 -17.91 0.96 1.26
C LEU A 142 -17.72 1.56 -0.12
N GLU A 143 -18.47 2.62 -0.42
CA GLU A 143 -18.31 3.42 -1.62
C GLU A 143 -17.95 4.85 -1.22
N LEU A 144 -16.87 5.35 -1.80
CA LEU A 144 -16.33 6.68 -1.56
C LEU A 144 -16.51 7.52 -2.82
N TYR A 145 -17.19 8.64 -2.69
CA TYR A 145 -17.48 9.54 -3.82
C TYR A 145 -16.71 10.85 -3.71
N PHE A 146 -16.12 11.26 -4.82
CA PHE A 146 -15.27 12.43 -4.89
C PHE A 146 -15.91 13.53 -5.74
N GLN A 147 -15.79 14.77 -5.28
CA GLN A 147 -16.20 15.97 -6.01
C GLN A 147 -15.06 16.97 -5.97
N ASN A 148 -14.63 17.46 -7.15
CA ASN A 148 -13.48 18.37 -7.29
C ASN A 148 -12.19 17.85 -6.60
N GLY A 149 -12.01 16.53 -6.55
CA GLY A 149 -10.87 15.87 -5.90
C GLY A 149 -11.00 15.66 -4.38
N TYR A 150 -12.10 16.11 -3.75
CA TYR A 150 -12.36 15.94 -2.32
C TYR A 150 -13.41 14.86 -2.07
N LEU A 151 -13.25 14.08 -1.00
CA LEU A 151 -14.19 13.05 -0.59
C LEU A 151 -15.44 13.69 0.01
N HIS A 152 -16.55 13.73 -0.72
CA HIS A 152 -17.75 14.43 -0.22
C HIS A 152 -18.83 13.47 0.31
N ARG A 153 -18.74 12.17 0.01
CA ARG A 153 -19.76 11.20 0.43
C ARG A 153 -19.18 9.81 0.62
N ILE A 154 -19.64 9.13 1.67
CA ILE A 154 -19.30 7.74 2.00
C ILE A 154 -20.61 6.98 2.16
N VAL A 155 -20.75 5.86 1.44
CA VAL A 155 -21.93 5.00 1.53
C VAL A 155 -21.50 3.61 1.98
N ASN A 156 -22.10 3.12 3.07
CA ASN A 156 -21.93 1.76 3.56
C ASN A 156 -23.06 0.87 3.02
N LYS A 157 -22.66 -0.08 2.17
CA LYS A 157 -23.52 -1.06 1.48
C LYS A 157 -23.57 -2.42 2.19
N SER A 158 -23.02 -2.52 3.39
CA SER A 158 -22.84 -3.81 4.10
C SER A 158 -24.12 -4.31 4.78
N LEU A 159 -25.06 -3.41 5.08
CA LEU A 159 -26.29 -3.75 5.82
C LEU A 159 -27.39 -4.12 4.83
N SER A 160 -27.61 -5.43 4.63
CA SER A 160 -28.77 -5.91 3.88
C SER A 160 -30.07 -5.67 4.68
N GLY A 161 -31.06 -5.03 4.06
CA GLY A 161 -32.43 -4.92 4.60
C GLY A 161 -32.82 -3.63 5.33
N ASN A 162 -31.87 -2.82 5.83
CA ASN A 162 -32.18 -1.55 6.53
C ASN A 162 -31.87 -0.28 5.70
N GLY A 163 -31.49 -0.44 4.44
CA GLY A 163 -31.02 0.64 3.57
C GLY A 163 -29.55 0.98 3.81
N ASP A 164 -28.97 1.72 2.87
CA ASP A 164 -27.57 2.13 2.95
C ASP A 164 -27.38 3.18 4.05
N VAL A 165 -26.28 3.09 4.80
CA VAL A 165 -25.87 4.15 5.74
C VAL A 165 -24.94 5.10 5.03
N GLU A 166 -25.23 6.39 5.11
CA GLU A 166 -24.52 7.41 4.36
C GLU A 166 -23.99 8.53 5.25
N TRP A 167 -22.78 8.99 4.94
CA TRP A 167 -22.19 10.21 5.48
C TRP A 167 -21.88 11.17 4.34
N THR A 168 -22.25 12.43 4.51
CA THR A 168 -21.84 13.53 3.63
C THR A 168 -20.83 14.41 4.36
N LEU A 169 -19.79 14.84 3.64
CA LEU A 169 -18.72 15.68 4.16
C LEU A 169 -18.76 17.04 3.46
N GLY A 170 -18.86 18.10 4.26
CA GLY A 170 -18.65 19.47 3.83
C GLY A 170 -17.20 19.90 4.06
N TYR A 171 -16.70 20.78 3.20
CA TYR A 171 -15.38 21.39 3.35
C TYR A 171 -15.53 22.90 3.37
N GLU A 172 -14.91 23.54 4.35
CA GLU A 172 -14.83 24.99 4.47
C GLU A 172 -13.38 25.44 4.29
N THR A 173 -13.20 26.60 3.67
CA THR A 173 -11.88 27.20 3.56
C THR A 173 -11.48 27.77 4.91
N ASP A 174 -10.36 27.33 5.47
CA ASP A 174 -9.79 27.94 6.67
C ASP A 174 -9.14 29.28 6.30
N SER A 175 -9.70 30.39 6.81
CA SER A 175 -9.20 31.74 6.58
C SER A 175 -7.74 31.90 7.04
N LYS A 176 -7.31 31.18 8.08
CA LYS A 176 -5.91 31.24 8.55
C LYS A 176 -4.92 30.61 7.56
N VAL A 177 -5.38 29.67 6.74
CA VAL A 177 -4.57 29.07 5.67
C VAL A 177 -4.60 29.96 4.42
N ALA A 178 -5.75 30.58 4.11
CA ALA A 178 -5.88 31.49 2.98
C ALA A 178 -5.02 32.75 3.14
N ASP A 179 -4.99 33.34 4.34
CA ASP A 179 -4.23 34.57 4.63
C ASP A 179 -2.71 34.32 4.54
N ALA A 180 -2.23 33.16 4.99
CA ALA A 180 -0.81 32.79 4.92
C ALA A 180 -0.28 32.63 3.49
N VAL A 181 -1.15 32.33 2.52
CA VAL A 181 -0.79 32.20 1.10
C VAL A 181 -0.82 33.56 0.40
N ALA A 182 -1.68 34.48 0.85
CA ALA A 182 -1.75 35.85 0.32
C ALA A 182 -0.53 36.69 0.72
N ASP A 183 0.04 36.48 1.91
CA ASP A 183 1.21 37.21 2.41
C ASP A 183 2.54 36.81 1.72
N CYS A 184 2.53 35.83 0.81
CA CYS A 184 3.72 35.37 0.07
C CYS A 184 3.82 35.88 -1.37
N CYS A 185 2.94 36.80 -1.80
CA CYS A 185 2.92 37.39 -3.15
C CYS A 185 3.21 38.90 -3.14
#